data_AF-A0A7W1KAQ3-F1
#
_entry.id   AF-A0A7W1KAQ3-F1
#
_cell.length_a   1.000
_cell.length_b   1.000
_cell.length_c   1.000
_cell.angle_alpha   90.00
_cell.angle_beta   90.00
_cell.angle_gamma   90.00
#
_symmetry.space_group_name_H-M   'P 1'
#
loop_
_entity.id
_entity.type
_entity.pdbx_description
1 polymer ?
#
loop_
_entity_poly.entity_id
_entity_poly.type
_entity_poly.pdbx_seq_one_letter_code
_entity_poly.pdbx_strand_id
1 'polypeptide(L)'
;MSPVVLAQLKIEEPGGSGSCVADNGFCPEWIADNLDRYWTPLLEHVFLTIVPVAIGFVIALALAVLAHRRRWLTGPIVTITGIFFAIPSVAAFFLLQPLTGLGYTTAMVALVSYTLLIIFRNITNGLRNVPA
;
A
#
# COMPACT_ATOMS: atom_id res chain seq x y z
N MET A 1 16.12 57.84 9.02
CA MET A 1 14.97 57.52 9.90
C MET A 1 15.19 56.12 10.42
N SER A 2 15.40 55.99 11.72
CA SER A 2 16.07 54.84 12.34
C SER A 2 15.09 53.70 12.64
N PRO A 3 15.51 52.42 12.54
CA PRO A 3 14.73 51.32 13.08
C PRO A 3 14.68 51.44 14.61
N VAL A 4 13.48 51.34 15.17
CA VAL A 4 13.27 51.30 16.62
C VAL A 4 13.60 49.87 17.09
N VAL A 5 14.69 49.72 17.85
CA VAL A 5 15.07 48.46 18.48
C VAL A 5 14.33 48.33 19.82
N LEU A 6 13.13 47.75 19.79
CA LEU A 6 12.48 47.24 21.00
C LEU A 6 12.83 45.76 21.15
N ALA A 7 13.75 45.48 22.07
CA ALA A 7 13.83 44.20 22.77
C ALA A 7 13.71 42.92 21.92
N GLN A 8 14.70 42.62 21.05
CA GLN A 8 14.92 41.28 20.42
C GLN A 8 13.68 40.62 19.74
N LEU A 9 12.56 41.32 19.62
CA LEU A 9 11.34 40.84 19.01
C LEU A 9 11.38 41.27 17.57
N LYS A 10 11.86 40.35 16.74
CA LYS A 10 11.66 40.39 15.30
C LYS A 10 10.15 40.20 15.07
N ILE A 11 9.42 41.31 14.99
CA ILE A 11 8.05 41.30 14.50
C ILE A 11 8.17 41.08 12.99
N GLU A 12 7.93 39.85 12.55
CA GLU A 12 7.77 39.53 11.14
C GLU A 12 6.53 40.29 10.65
N GLU A 13 6.72 41.33 9.85
CA GLU A 13 5.63 42.15 9.31
C GLU A 13 4.76 41.29 8.37
N PRO A 14 3.43 41.22 8.56
CA PRO A 14 2.56 40.42 7.70
C PRO A 14 2.33 41.18 6.39
N GLY A 15 3.32 41.15 5.51
CA GLY A 15 3.34 41.88 4.24
C GLY A 15 4.00 41.06 3.14
N GLY A 16 3.24 40.14 2.55
CA GLY A 16 3.60 39.41 1.33
C GLY A 16 2.68 38.21 1.11
N SER A 17 1.98 38.17 -0.01
CA SER A 17 1.12 37.05 -0.44
C SER A 17 1.81 35.67 -0.31
N GLY A 18 1.37 34.82 0.63
CA GLY A 18 1.83 33.41 0.67
C GLY A 18 1.94 32.69 2.03
N SER A 19 1.26 33.12 3.11
CA SER A 19 1.39 32.46 4.41
C SER A 19 0.30 31.41 4.68
N CYS A 20 0.67 30.14 4.52
CA CYS A 20 -0.04 28.97 5.05
C CYS A 20 -0.29 29.12 6.56
N VAL A 21 -1.50 29.53 6.94
CA VAL A 21 -1.95 29.56 8.33
C VAL A 21 -2.36 28.15 8.74
N ALA A 22 -1.57 27.53 9.62
CA ALA A 22 -1.71 26.14 10.07
C ALA A 22 -3.06 25.80 10.75
N ASP A 23 -3.86 26.81 11.13
CA ASP A 23 -5.16 26.60 11.81
C ASP A 23 -6.24 25.95 10.94
N ASN A 24 -6.13 25.99 9.60
CA ASN A 24 -7.09 25.34 8.68
C ASN A 24 -6.58 24.01 8.12
N GLY A 25 -5.42 23.51 8.59
CA GLY A 25 -4.88 22.19 8.27
C GLY A 25 -4.48 21.92 6.80
N PHE A 26 -4.90 22.76 5.85
CA PHE A 26 -4.67 22.59 4.42
C PHE A 26 -4.01 23.84 3.81
N CYS A 27 -2.83 23.63 3.21
CA CYS A 27 -2.01 24.69 2.65
C CYS A 27 -1.64 24.41 1.20
N PRO A 28 -2.50 24.81 0.24
CA PRO A 28 -2.33 24.44 -1.17
C PRO A 28 -1.09 25.07 -1.81
N GLU A 29 -0.71 26.30 -1.43
CA GLU A 29 0.50 26.96 -1.95
C GLU A 29 1.76 26.20 -1.54
N TRP A 30 1.87 25.81 -0.26
CA TRP A 30 3.00 25.00 0.22
C TRP A 30 3.05 23.62 -0.45
N ILE A 31 1.90 22.96 -0.67
CA ILE A 31 1.84 21.66 -1.36
C ILE A 31 2.32 21.81 -2.81
N ALA A 32 1.92 22.87 -3.51
CA ALA A 32 2.38 23.14 -4.87
C ALA A 32 3.89 23.36 -4.93
N ASP A 33 4.45 24.07 -3.95
CA ASP A 33 5.90 24.34 -3.86
C ASP A 33 6.73 23.11 -3.45
N ASN A 34 6.11 22.10 -2.84
CA ASN A 34 6.78 20.88 -2.36
C ASN A 34 6.29 19.62 -3.09
N LEU A 35 5.67 19.78 -4.26
CA LEU A 35 5.07 18.68 -5.01
C LEU A 35 6.12 17.63 -5.44
N ASP A 36 7.35 18.09 -5.64
CA ASP A 36 8.54 17.29 -5.94
C ASP A 36 8.82 16.22 -4.88
N ARG A 37 8.55 16.51 -3.60
CA ARG A 37 8.80 15.58 -2.48
C ARG A 37 7.91 14.35 -2.51
N TYR A 38 6.77 14.41 -3.20
CA TYR A 38 5.85 13.28 -3.32
C TYR A 38 6.21 12.35 -4.48
N TRP A 39 7.03 12.79 -5.43
CA TRP A 39 7.32 12.00 -6.64
C TRP A 39 7.97 10.65 -6.33
N THR A 40 9.02 10.64 -5.51
CA THR A 40 9.72 9.40 -5.14
C THR A 40 8.85 8.45 -4.33
N PRO A 41 8.17 8.87 -3.24
CA PRO A 41 7.25 7.99 -2.50
C PRO A 41 6.09 7.47 -3.35
N LEU A 42 5.58 8.27 -4.30
CA LEU A 42 4.54 7.83 -5.23
C LEU A 42 5.04 6.69 -6.12
N LEU A 43 6.25 6.81 -6.67
CA LEU A 43 6.85 5.74 -7.47
C LEU A 43 7.09 4.46 -6.66
N GLU A 44 7.56 4.60 -5.41
CA GLU A 44 7.72 3.47 -4.50
C GLU A 44 6.38 2.79 -4.20
N HIS A 45 5.31 3.57 -4.00
CA HIS A 45 3.96 3.05 -3.82
C HIS A 45 3.45 2.33 -5.07
N VAL A 46 3.64 2.91 -6.26
CA VAL A 46 3.27 2.28 -7.53
C VAL A 46 4.03 0.96 -7.73
N PHE A 47 5.32 0.93 -7.41
CA PHE A 47 6.13 -0.29 -7.46
C PHE A 47 5.59 -1.37 -6.49
N LEU A 48 5.36 -1.00 -5.23
CA LEU A 48 4.84 -1.91 -4.20
C LEU A 48 3.38 -2.33 -4.41
N THR A 49 2.64 -1.67 -5.31
CA THR A 49 1.27 -2.10 -5.66
C THR A 49 1.29 -3.02 -6.88
N ILE A 50 1.92 -2.59 -7.98
CA ILE A 50 1.87 -3.31 -9.25
C ILE A 50 2.66 -4.63 -9.16
N VAL A 51 3.87 -4.61 -8.62
CA VAL A 51 4.77 -5.77 -8.71
C VAL A 51 4.27 -6.94 -7.85
N PRO A 52 3.87 -6.75 -6.57
CA PRO A 52 3.28 -7.85 -5.78
C PRO A 52 2.01 -8.41 -6.38
N VAL A 53 1.13 -7.54 -6.89
CA VAL A 53 -0.13 -7.97 -7.54
C VAL A 53 0.15 -8.79 -8.78
N ALA A 54 1.09 -8.38 -9.63
CA ALA A 54 1.45 -9.11 -10.83
C ALA A 54 2.01 -10.51 -10.51
N ILE A 55 2.93 -10.60 -9.54
CA ILE A 55 3.50 -11.88 -9.09
C ILE A 55 2.40 -12.76 -8.47
N GLY A 56 1.60 -12.20 -7.56
CA GLY A 56 0.50 -12.88 -6.91
C GLY A 56 -0.53 -13.40 -7.92
N PHE A 57 -0.85 -12.61 -8.95
CA PHE A 57 -1.75 -12.98 -10.03
C PHE A 57 -1.26 -14.19 -10.83
N VAL A 58 0.00 -14.18 -11.27
CA VAL A 58 0.58 -15.29 -12.04
C VAL A 58 0.53 -16.59 -11.25
N ILE A 59 0.93 -16.55 -9.98
CA ILE A 59 0.91 -17.72 -9.09
C ILE A 59 -0.53 -18.17 -8.83
N ALA A 60 -1.44 -17.24 -8.52
CA ALA A 60 -2.85 -17.52 -8.25
C ALA A 60 -3.54 -18.16 -9.44
N LEU A 61 -3.29 -17.65 -10.64
CA LEU A 61 -3.86 -18.15 -11.87
C LEU A 61 -3.42 -19.59 -12.14
N ALA A 62 -2.12 -19.87 -12.03
CA ALA A 62 -1.58 -21.21 -12.21
C ALA A 62 -2.21 -22.21 -11.21
N LEU A 63 -2.30 -21.83 -9.93
CA LEU A 63 -2.92 -22.64 -8.88
C LEU A 63 -4.42 -22.84 -9.12
N ALA A 64 -5.15 -21.80 -9.53
CA ALA A 64 -6.59 -21.86 -9.76
C ALA A 64 -6.93 -22.78 -10.93
N VAL A 65 -6.17 -22.73 -12.03
CA VAL A 65 -6.33 -23.62 -13.18
C VAL A 65 -6.05 -25.08 -12.77
N LEU A 66 -4.99 -25.31 -11.98
CA LEU A 66 -4.66 -26.65 -11.48
C LEU A 66 -5.74 -27.20 -10.55
N ALA A 67 -6.26 -26.36 -9.64
CA ALA A 67 -7.35 -26.72 -8.73
C ALA A 67 -8.67 -26.98 -9.49
N HIS A 68 -8.94 -26.23 -10.56
CA HIS A 68 -10.11 -26.45 -11.40
C HIS A 68 -10.08 -27.84 -12.07
N ARG A 69 -8.90 -28.29 -12.51
CA ARG A 69 -8.72 -29.64 -13.06
C ARG A 69 -8.91 -30.76 -12.03
N ARG A 70 -8.59 -30.52 -10.75
CA ARG A 70 -8.68 -31.53 -9.68
C ARG A 70 -9.62 -31.07 -8.57
N ARG A 71 -10.92 -31.30 -8.79
CA ARG A 71 -12.02 -30.79 -7.96
C ARG A 71 -11.89 -31.09 -6.45
N TRP A 72 -11.23 -32.17 -6.03
CA TRP A 72 -11.02 -32.47 -4.60
C TRP A 72 -10.08 -31.45 -3.90
N LEU A 73 -9.13 -30.83 -4.61
CA LEU A 73 -8.25 -29.81 -4.04
C LEU A 73 -9.01 -28.53 -3.62
N THR A 74 -10.20 -28.32 -4.17
CA THR A 74 -11.00 -27.12 -3.90
C THR A 74 -11.34 -26.92 -2.43
N GLY A 75 -11.78 -27.98 -1.74
CA GLY A 75 -12.21 -27.91 -0.34
C GLY A 75 -11.07 -27.52 0.61
N PRO A 76 -9.96 -28.28 0.64
CA PRO A 76 -8.80 -27.96 1.47
C PRO A 76 -8.21 -26.58 1.17
N ILE A 77 -8.09 -26.21 -0.10
CA ILE A 77 -7.53 -24.91 -0.47
C ILE A 77 -8.44 -23.79 0.04
N VAL A 78 -9.76 -23.86 -0.16
CA VAL A 78 -10.68 -22.81 0.32
C VAL A 78 -10.60 -22.63 1.83
N THR A 79 -10.56 -23.73 2.59
CA THR A 79 -10.42 -23.71 4.06
C THR A 79 -9.12 -23.06 4.50
N ILE A 80 -7.99 -23.50 3.95
CA ILE A 80 -6.66 -22.93 4.27
C ILE A 80 -6.63 -21.44 3.92
N THR A 81 -7.08 -21.09 2.72
CA THR A 81 -7.14 -19.70 2.26
C THR A 81 -8.03 -18.84 3.18
N GLY A 82 -9.03 -19.44 3.84
CA GLY A 82 -9.92 -18.73 4.78
C GLY A 82 -9.25 -18.39 6.10
N ILE A 83 -8.45 -19.31 6.62
CA ILE A 83 -7.63 -19.07 7.82
C ILE A 83 -6.60 -17.98 7.54
N PHE A 84 -5.90 -18.07 6.41
CA PHE A 84 -4.91 -17.06 6.02
C PHE A 84 -5.54 -15.68 5.76
N PHE A 85 -6.77 -15.61 5.26
CA PHE A 85 -7.48 -14.34 5.07
C PHE A 85 -7.77 -13.61 6.39
N ALA A 86 -7.86 -14.34 7.51
CA ALA A 86 -8.04 -13.73 8.83
C ALA A 86 -6.78 -13.01 9.33
N ILE A 87 -5.61 -13.28 8.73
CA ILE A 87 -4.36 -12.60 9.07
C ILE A 87 -4.33 -11.26 8.31
N PRO A 88 -4.42 -10.10 8.98
CA PRO A 88 -4.31 -8.82 8.30
C PRO A 88 -2.88 -8.61 7.79
N SER A 89 -2.74 -7.83 6.71
CA SER A 89 -1.44 -7.55 6.09
C SER A 89 -0.43 -6.93 7.08
N VAL A 90 -0.91 -6.07 7.99
CA VAL A 90 -0.09 -5.44 9.03
C VAL A 90 0.47 -6.49 10.00
N ALA A 91 -0.32 -7.48 10.42
CA ALA A 91 0.16 -8.54 11.31
C ALA A 91 1.18 -9.45 10.60
N ALA A 92 0.93 -9.79 9.32
CA ALA A 92 1.87 -10.56 8.52
C ALA A 92 3.22 -9.85 8.38
N PHE A 93 3.22 -8.52 8.23
CA PHE A 93 4.44 -7.73 8.20
C PHE A 93 5.25 -7.87 9.50
N PHE A 94 4.60 -7.71 10.66
CA PHE A 94 5.27 -7.88 11.96
C PHE A 94 5.80 -9.30 12.20
N LEU A 95 5.10 -10.32 11.71
CA LEU A 95 5.56 -11.71 11.80
C LEU A 95 6.79 -11.99 10.92
N LEU A 96 6.88 -11.34 9.77
CA LEU A 96 7.99 -11.52 8.82
C LEU A 96 9.21 -10.65 9.13
N GLN A 97 9.02 -9.53 9.83
CA GLN A 97 10.07 -8.60 10.22
C GLN A 97 11.30 -9.27 10.87
N PRO A 98 11.19 -10.18 11.86
CA PRO A 98 12.37 -10.83 12.44
C PRO A 98 13.12 -11.75 11.47
N LEU A 99 12.48 -12.21 10.39
CA LEU A 99 13.08 -13.12 9.42
C LEU A 99 13.69 -12.40 8.22
N THR A 100 13.05 -11.32 7.77
CA THR A 100 13.36 -10.64 6.49
C THR A 100 13.86 -9.21 6.68
N GLY A 101 13.83 -8.70 7.91
CA GLY A 101 14.21 -7.34 8.28
C GLY A 101 13.07 -6.32 8.12
N LEU A 102 13.42 -5.05 8.28
CA LEU A 102 12.55 -3.92 7.97
C LEU A 102 12.86 -3.47 6.53
N GLY A 103 11.87 -3.52 5.64
CA GLY A 103 12.03 -2.96 4.29
C GLY A 103 11.14 -3.58 3.22
N TYR A 104 11.54 -3.34 1.97
CA TYR A 104 10.81 -3.73 0.77
C TYR A 104 10.56 -5.24 0.67
N THR A 105 11.51 -6.07 1.07
CA THR A 105 11.41 -7.54 1.02
C THR A 105 10.25 -8.06 1.86
N THR A 106 10.14 -7.59 3.09
CA THR A 106 9.08 -7.94 4.04
C THR A 106 7.71 -7.51 3.51
N ALA A 107 7.61 -6.28 3.01
CA ALA A 107 6.40 -5.77 2.38
C ALA A 107 6.02 -6.61 1.16
N MET A 108 7.00 -6.91 0.29
CA MET A 108 6.80 -7.69 -0.93
C MET A 108 6.21 -9.07 -0.63
N VAL A 109 6.80 -9.81 0.31
CA VAL A 109 6.34 -11.15 0.68
C VAL A 109 4.93 -11.11 1.28
N ALA A 110 4.66 -10.17 2.17
CA ALA A 110 3.35 -9.99 2.77
C ALA A 110 2.28 -9.64 1.72
N LEU A 111 2.58 -8.69 0.83
CA LEU A 111 1.68 -8.23 -0.23
C LEU A 111 1.43 -9.31 -1.28
N VAL A 112 2.46 -10.05 -1.73
CA VAL A 112 2.31 -11.18 -2.66
C VAL A 112 1.44 -12.26 -2.04
N SER A 113 1.68 -12.61 -0.78
CA SER A 113 0.90 -13.64 -0.08
C SER A 113 -0.57 -13.24 0.01
N TYR A 114 -0.86 -11.99 0.36
CA TYR A 114 -2.24 -11.51 0.49
C TYR A 114 -2.96 -11.41 -0.86
N THR A 115 -2.31 -10.85 -1.87
CA THR A 115 -2.86 -10.73 -3.24
C THR A 115 -3.13 -12.11 -3.84
N LEU A 116 -2.24 -13.08 -3.64
CA LEU A 116 -2.42 -14.47 -4.03
C LEU A 116 -3.72 -15.07 -3.46
N LEU A 117 -3.97 -14.91 -2.16
CA LEU A 117 -5.16 -15.45 -1.49
C LEU A 117 -6.47 -14.87 -2.07
N ILE A 118 -6.50 -13.54 -2.25
CA ILE A 118 -7.68 -12.84 -2.79
C ILE A 118 -7.91 -13.23 -4.25
N ILE A 119 -6.88 -13.14 -5.09
CA ILE A 119 -6.99 -13.38 -6.53
C ILE A 119 -7.39 -14.84 -6.79
N PHE A 120 -6.79 -15.80 -6.08
CA PHE A 120 -7.13 -17.21 -6.23
C PHE A 120 -8.63 -17.47 -5.95
N ARG A 121 -9.18 -16.86 -4.88
CA ARG A 121 -10.61 -16.97 -4.55
C ARG A 121 -11.48 -16.37 -5.64
N ASN A 122 -11.11 -15.20 -6.15
CA ASN A 122 -11.85 -14.55 -7.24
C ASN A 122 -11.82 -15.37 -8.53
N ILE A 123 -10.67 -15.91 -8.93
CA ILE A 123 -10.55 -16.75 -10.13
C ILE A 123 -11.36 -18.04 -9.99
N THR A 124 -11.22 -18.75 -8.87
CA THR A 124 -11.96 -20.01 -8.66
C THR A 124 -13.47 -19.80 -8.60
N ASN A 125 -13.94 -18.71 -8.00
CA ASN A 125 -15.35 -18.35 -8.03
C ASN A 125 -15.81 -17.97 -9.44
N GLY A 126 -15.03 -17.19 -10.19
CA GLY A 126 -15.31 -16.83 -11.58
C GLY A 126 -15.44 -18.07 -12.48
N LEU A 127 -14.49 -19.00 -12.39
CA LEU A 127 -14.50 -20.26 -13.17
C LEU A 127 -15.71 -21.16 -12.87
N ARG A 128 -16.30 -21.09 -11.67
CA ARG A 128 -17.51 -21.86 -11.34
C ARG A 128 -18.79 -21.27 -11.90
N ASN A 129 -18.81 -19.97 -12.21
CA ASN A 129 -20.00 -19.29 -12.73
C ASN A 129 -20.17 -19.44 -14.24
N VAL A 130 -19.22 -20.07 -14.94
CA VAL A 130 -19.33 -20.35 -16.37
C VAL A 130 -20.22 -21.59 -16.58
N PRO A 131 -21.38 -21.47 -17.26
CA PRO A 131 -22.21 -22.61 -17.62
C PRO A 131 -21.44 -23.56 -18.55
N ALA A 132 -21.72 -24.86 -18.44
CA ALA A 132 -21.13 -25.90 -19.30
C ALA A 132 -21.70 -25.86 -20.72
#